data_AF-A0A7C2G8E9-F1
#
_entry.id   AF-A0A7C2G8E9-F1
#
_cell.length_a   1.000
_cell.length_b   1.000
_cell.length_c   1.000
_cell.angle_alpha   90.00
_cell.angle_beta   90.00
_cell.angle_gamma   90.00
#
_symmetry.space_group_name_H-M   'P 1'
#
loop_
_entity.id
_entity.type
_entity.pdbx_description
1 polymer ?
#
loop_
_entity_poly.entity_id
_entity_poly.type
_entity_poly.pdbx_seq_one_letter_code
_entity_poly.pdbx_strand_id
1 'polypeptide(L)'
;MAEYCRGTDFPALPPEPEAYTVELVEKIRNGGKERAAPIRAELQETMQTYVSVFREEEGLKTAISKLNELRARYENIGIDDQGLRFNTDLVEALELGSLLDVAEATAYSALYRTESRGAHYREDYPKRDDQNWLRHTLIYRRGREVSFDSKPVVITHWPPKERVY
;
A
#
# COMPACT_ATOMS: atom_id res chain seq x y z
N MET A 1 -8.90 23.18 -7.69
CA MET A 1 -9.65 21.94 -8.01
C MET A 1 -10.78 22.22 -8.99
N ALA A 2 -11.78 23.06 -8.64
CA ALA A 2 -12.90 23.37 -9.53
C ALA A 2 -12.49 24.01 -10.88
N GLU A 3 -11.47 24.87 -10.91
CA GLU A 3 -10.95 25.44 -12.17
C GLU A 3 -10.17 24.42 -13.01
N TYR A 4 -9.37 23.56 -12.38
CA TYR A 4 -8.66 22.46 -13.06
C TYR A 4 -9.65 21.49 -13.71
N CYS A 5 -10.69 21.07 -12.99
CA CYS A 5 -11.71 20.17 -13.50
C CYS A 5 -12.54 20.74 -14.67
N ARG A 6 -12.60 22.07 -14.85
CA ARG A 6 -13.32 22.69 -15.99
C ARG A 6 -12.51 22.70 -17.29
N GLY A 7 -11.18 22.67 -17.19
CA GLY A 7 -10.28 22.75 -18.34
C GLY A 7 -9.61 21.43 -18.70
N THR A 8 -9.95 20.33 -18.01
CA THR A 8 -9.34 19.02 -18.21
C THR A 8 -10.43 18.02 -18.53
N ASP A 9 -10.41 17.47 -19.75
CA ASP A 9 -11.29 16.38 -20.14
C ASP A 9 -10.93 15.09 -19.39
N PHE A 10 -11.90 14.17 -19.30
CA PHE A 10 -11.62 12.84 -18.79
C PHE A 10 -10.55 12.16 -19.64
N PRO A 11 -9.58 11.45 -19.03
CA PRO A 11 -8.65 10.65 -19.80
C PRO A 11 -9.44 9.61 -20.60
N ALA A 12 -9.04 9.40 -21.86
CA ALA A 12 -9.63 8.36 -22.69
C ALA A 12 -9.46 7.00 -22.01
N LEU A 13 -10.54 6.21 -21.96
CA LEU A 13 -10.46 4.84 -21.49
C LEU A 13 -9.64 4.01 -22.50
N PRO A 14 -8.88 3.01 -22.03
CA PRO A 14 -8.25 2.05 -22.92
C PRO A 14 -9.34 1.27 -23.71
N PRO A 15 -8.99 0.62 -24.84
CA PRO A 15 -9.95 -0.08 -25.69
C PRO A 15 -10.79 -1.15 -24.96
N GLU A 16 -10.21 -1.80 -23.94
CA GLU A 16 -10.83 -2.86 -23.14
C GLU A 16 -10.63 -2.56 -21.65
N PRO A 17 -11.41 -1.62 -21.06
CA PRO A 17 -11.20 -1.15 -19.69
C PRO A 17 -11.43 -2.22 -18.62
N GLU A 18 -12.22 -3.25 -18.92
CA GLU A 18 -12.54 -4.38 -18.04
C GLU A 18 -11.52 -5.52 -18.07
N ALA A 19 -10.65 -5.58 -19.10
CA ALA A 19 -9.81 -6.75 -19.37
C ALA A 19 -9.01 -7.19 -18.15
N TYR A 20 -8.35 -6.25 -17.48
CA TYR A 20 -7.58 -6.51 -16.26
C TYR A 20 -8.43 -7.16 -15.15
N THR A 21 -9.64 -6.65 -14.93
CA THR A 21 -10.52 -7.16 -13.87
C THR A 21 -11.05 -8.54 -14.22
N VAL A 22 -11.42 -8.77 -15.48
CA VAL A 22 -11.86 -10.08 -15.97
C VAL A 22 -10.74 -11.11 -15.79
N GLU A 23 -9.52 -10.81 -16.25
CA GLU A 23 -8.36 -11.68 -16.10
C GLU A 23 -8.05 -12.00 -14.63
N LEU A 24 -8.12 -11.00 -13.75
CA LEU A 24 -7.89 -11.19 -12.32
C LEU A 24 -8.94 -12.14 -11.69
N VAL A 25 -10.22 -11.93 -12.02
CA VAL A 25 -11.31 -12.77 -11.51
C VAL A 25 -11.16 -14.19 -12.03
N GLU A 26 -10.88 -14.38 -13.32
CA GLU A 26 -10.66 -15.70 -13.90
C GLU A 26 -9.46 -16.42 -13.30
N LYS A 27 -8.36 -15.70 -13.06
CA LYS A 27 -7.17 -16.24 -12.39
C LYS A 27 -7.48 -16.74 -10.99
N ILE A 28 -8.22 -15.98 -10.19
CA ILE A 28 -8.59 -16.38 -8.83
C ILE A 28 -9.56 -17.57 -8.85
N ARG A 29 -10.56 -17.54 -9.73
CA ARG A 29 -11.57 -18.61 -9.85
C ARG A 29 -10.96 -19.94 -10.30
N ASN A 30 -10.02 -19.89 -11.22
CA ASN A 30 -9.31 -21.07 -11.75
C ASN A 30 -7.93 -21.26 -11.08
N GLY A 31 -7.73 -20.65 -9.92
CA GLY A 31 -6.44 -20.50 -9.28
C GLY A 31 -5.95 -21.73 -8.52
N GLY A 32 -4.96 -21.52 -7.66
CA GLY A 32 -4.23 -22.57 -6.98
C GLY A 32 -4.84 -23.03 -5.65
N LYS A 33 -3.98 -23.59 -4.80
CA LYS A 33 -4.37 -24.19 -3.51
C LYS A 33 -4.23 -23.25 -2.31
N GLU A 34 -3.63 -22.07 -2.52
CA GLU A 34 -3.53 -21.08 -1.45
C GLU A 34 -4.90 -20.46 -1.19
N ARG A 35 -5.17 -20.11 0.07
CA ARG A 35 -6.43 -19.52 0.52
C ARG A 35 -6.21 -18.11 1.04
N ALA A 36 -7.22 -17.25 0.88
CA ALA A 36 -7.13 -15.85 1.28
C ALA A 36 -6.89 -15.69 2.79
N ALA A 37 -7.63 -16.44 3.61
CA ALA A 37 -7.63 -16.24 5.06
C ALA A 37 -6.25 -16.44 5.73
N PRO A 38 -5.47 -17.52 5.46
CA PRO A 38 -4.12 -17.66 6.01
C PRO A 38 -3.17 -16.52 5.63
N ILE A 39 -3.14 -16.15 4.34
CA ILE A 39 -2.29 -15.05 3.86
C ILE A 39 -2.70 -13.73 4.51
N ARG A 40 -4.01 -13.48 4.67
CA ARG A 40 -4.55 -12.29 5.34
C ARG A 40 -4.13 -12.24 6.82
N ALA A 41 -4.14 -13.36 7.52
CA ALA A 41 -3.73 -13.44 8.92
C ALA A 41 -2.22 -13.10 9.07
N GLU A 42 -1.37 -13.71 8.24
CA GLU A 42 0.07 -13.43 8.24
C GLU A 42 0.38 -11.99 7.85
N LEU A 43 -0.38 -11.41 6.90
CA LEU A 43 -0.28 -10.01 6.54
C LEU A 43 -0.58 -9.10 7.74
N GLN A 44 -1.69 -9.37 8.46
CA GLN A 44 -2.09 -8.59 9.63
C GLN A 44 -1.03 -8.68 10.74
N GLU A 45 -0.54 -9.88 11.05
CA GLU A 45 0.50 -10.10 12.05
C GLU A 45 1.80 -9.35 11.69
N THR A 46 2.23 -9.45 10.43
CA THR A 46 3.44 -8.78 9.94
C THR A 46 3.32 -7.26 10.08
N MET A 47 2.20 -6.68 9.62
CA MET A 47 1.98 -5.23 9.67
C MET A 47 1.84 -4.73 11.11
N GLN A 48 1.17 -5.49 11.98
CA GLN A 48 1.02 -5.16 13.40
C GLN A 48 2.36 -5.21 14.14
N THR A 49 3.22 -6.16 13.80
CA THR A 49 4.51 -6.36 14.47
C THR A 49 5.53 -5.30 14.08
N TYR A 50 5.64 -5.01 12.77
CA TYR A 50 6.77 -4.24 12.25
C TYR A 50 6.41 -2.85 11.70
N VAL A 51 5.14 -2.58 11.42
CA VAL A 51 4.69 -1.35 10.74
C VAL A 51 3.66 -0.58 11.57
N SER A 52 3.56 -0.90 12.86
CA SER A 52 2.70 -0.22 13.83
C SER A 52 3.27 1.15 14.25
N VAL A 53 3.02 1.61 15.47
CA VAL A 53 3.40 2.95 15.94
C VAL A 53 4.91 3.14 15.98
N PHE A 54 5.63 2.20 16.58
CA PHE A 54 7.10 2.20 16.67
C PHE A 54 7.67 1.39 15.52
N ARG A 55 8.68 1.95 14.86
CA ARG A 55 9.31 1.38 13.67
C ARG A 55 10.81 1.58 13.75
N GLU A 56 11.54 0.64 13.18
CA GLU A 56 12.98 0.72 12.98
C GLU A 56 13.33 0.13 11.61
N GLU A 57 14.48 0.49 11.06
CA GLU A 57 14.90 0.05 9.73
C GLU A 57 14.86 -1.47 9.52
N GLU A 58 15.40 -2.25 10.48
CA GLU A 58 15.49 -3.71 10.34
C GLU A 58 14.12 -4.39 10.40
N GLY A 59 13.23 -3.93 11.28
CA GLY A 59 11.84 -4.38 11.33
C GLY A 59 11.09 -4.09 10.02
N LEU A 60 11.28 -2.89 9.46
CA LEU A 60 10.66 -2.51 8.18
C LEU A 60 11.18 -3.34 7.00
N LYS A 61 12.48 -3.62 6.94
CA LYS A 61 13.05 -4.53 5.93
C LYS A 61 12.50 -5.94 6.06
N THR A 62 12.34 -6.42 7.29
CA THR A 62 11.74 -7.73 7.59
C THR A 62 10.29 -7.78 7.10
N ALA A 63 9.50 -6.74 7.38
CA ALA A 63 8.13 -6.62 6.90
C ALA A 63 8.06 -6.66 5.37
N ILE A 64 8.89 -5.88 4.67
CA ILE A 64 8.95 -5.85 3.21
C ILE A 64 9.30 -7.23 2.63
N SER A 65 10.26 -7.93 3.23
CA SER A 65 10.61 -9.30 2.82
C SER A 65 9.41 -10.24 2.93
N LYS A 66 8.70 -10.20 4.06
CA LYS A 66 7.50 -11.03 4.29
C LYS A 66 6.36 -10.65 3.36
N LEU A 67 6.16 -9.36 3.07
CA LEU A 67 5.17 -8.90 2.08
C LEU A 67 5.46 -9.45 0.68
N ASN A 68 6.73 -9.48 0.25
CA ASN A 68 7.12 -10.08 -1.03
C ASN A 68 6.83 -11.59 -1.08
N GLU A 69 7.04 -12.31 0.03
CA GLU A 69 6.67 -13.72 0.16
C GLU A 69 5.15 -13.92 0.05
N LEU A 70 4.36 -13.16 0.81
CA LEU A 70 2.89 -13.21 0.79
C LEU A 70 2.34 -12.87 -0.60
N ARG A 71 2.95 -11.90 -1.28
CA ARG A 71 2.66 -11.55 -2.68
C ARG A 71 2.89 -12.73 -3.61
N ALA A 72 4.01 -13.43 -3.47
CA ALA A 72 4.31 -14.61 -4.28
C ALA A 72 3.31 -15.76 -4.02
N ARG A 73 2.85 -15.93 -2.78
CA ARG A 73 1.80 -16.90 -2.44
C ARG A 73 0.44 -16.51 -3.00
N TYR A 74 0.10 -15.21 -2.97
CA TYR A 74 -1.12 -14.67 -3.55
C TYR A 74 -1.26 -14.99 -5.05
N GLU A 75 -0.14 -15.07 -5.79
CA GLU A 75 -0.17 -15.47 -7.21
C GLU A 75 -0.77 -16.88 -7.43
N ASN A 76 -0.74 -17.74 -6.40
CA ASN A 76 -1.27 -19.10 -6.42
C ASN A 76 -2.58 -19.25 -5.62
N ILE A 77 -3.25 -18.13 -5.30
CA ILE A 77 -4.53 -18.16 -4.61
C ILE A 77 -5.61 -18.81 -5.47
N GLY A 78 -6.53 -19.52 -4.83
CA GLY A 78 -7.76 -19.99 -5.44
C GLY A 78 -8.91 -19.97 -4.45
N ILE A 79 -10.13 -20.06 -4.96
CA ILE A 79 -11.35 -20.08 -4.17
C ILE A 79 -12.04 -21.44 -4.22
N ASP A 80 -12.68 -21.82 -3.13
CA ASP A 80 -13.49 -23.04 -3.01
C ASP A 80 -14.90 -22.82 -3.57
N ASP A 81 -15.52 -21.66 -3.29
CA ASP A 81 -16.85 -21.33 -3.83
C ASP A 81 -16.77 -20.86 -5.28
N GLN A 82 -17.38 -21.61 -6.20
CA GLN A 82 -17.49 -21.26 -7.62
C GLN A 82 -18.84 -20.62 -7.99
N GLY A 83 -19.67 -20.31 -6.99
CA GLY A 83 -20.91 -19.58 -7.17
C GLY A 83 -20.72 -18.20 -7.81
N LEU A 84 -21.78 -17.71 -8.46
CA LEU A 84 -21.80 -16.37 -9.07
C LEU A 84 -22.49 -15.32 -8.19
N ARG A 85 -23.21 -15.75 -7.15
CA ARG A 85 -24.07 -14.88 -6.33
C ARG A 85 -23.53 -14.85 -4.91
N PHE A 86 -23.28 -13.66 -4.38
CA PHE A 86 -22.78 -13.47 -3.01
C PHE A 86 -21.54 -14.32 -2.68
N ASN A 87 -20.64 -14.47 -3.65
CA ASN A 87 -19.41 -15.25 -3.48
C ASN A 87 -18.41 -14.45 -2.63
N THR A 88 -18.47 -14.63 -1.31
CA THR A 88 -17.60 -13.93 -0.35
C THR A 88 -16.15 -14.38 -0.47
N ASP A 89 -15.91 -15.63 -0.88
CA ASP A 89 -14.57 -16.18 -1.08
C ASP A 89 -13.81 -15.42 -2.18
N LEU A 90 -14.48 -15.17 -3.31
CA LEU A 90 -13.95 -14.33 -4.39
C LEU A 90 -13.68 -12.89 -3.92
N VAL A 91 -14.61 -12.30 -3.17
CA VAL A 91 -14.45 -10.93 -2.66
C VAL A 91 -13.25 -10.85 -1.72
N GLU A 92 -13.10 -11.79 -0.79
CA GLU A 92 -11.97 -11.82 0.14
C GLU A 92 -10.62 -11.97 -0.57
N ALA A 93 -10.56 -12.79 -1.63
CA ALA A 93 -9.37 -12.96 -2.45
C ALA A 93 -9.02 -11.69 -3.26
N LEU A 94 -10.02 -10.98 -3.80
CA LEU A 94 -9.79 -9.71 -4.50
C LEU A 94 -9.31 -8.61 -3.54
N GLU A 95 -9.96 -8.49 -2.38
CA GLU A 95 -9.58 -7.52 -1.36
C GLU A 95 -8.18 -7.78 -0.81
N LEU A 96 -7.78 -9.04 -0.65
CA LEU A 96 -6.44 -9.39 -0.18
C LEU A 96 -5.34 -8.82 -1.10
N GLY A 97 -5.53 -8.88 -2.43
CA GLY A 97 -4.60 -8.27 -3.38
C GLY A 97 -4.47 -6.76 -3.16
N SER A 98 -5.60 -6.08 -2.92
CA SER A 98 -5.60 -4.64 -2.61
C SER A 98 -4.94 -4.32 -1.26
N LEU A 99 -5.14 -5.17 -0.26
CA LEU A 99 -4.49 -5.03 1.05
C LEU A 99 -2.98 -5.19 0.95
N LEU A 100 -2.49 -6.15 0.16
CA LEU A 100 -1.05 -6.31 -0.10
C LEU A 100 -0.46 -5.06 -0.76
N ASP A 101 -1.17 -4.44 -1.69
CA ASP A 101 -0.74 -3.20 -2.34
C ASP A 101 -0.57 -2.04 -1.36
N VAL A 102 -1.56 -1.82 -0.50
CA VAL A 102 -1.52 -0.75 0.49
C VAL A 102 -0.48 -1.05 1.57
N ALA A 103 -0.32 -2.31 1.98
CA ALA A 103 0.67 -2.73 2.95
C ALA A 103 2.11 -2.50 2.44
N GLU A 104 2.40 -2.91 1.21
CA GLU A 104 3.68 -2.63 0.54
C GLU A 104 3.93 -1.13 0.48
N ALA A 105 2.96 -0.35 -0.03
CA ALA A 105 3.11 1.09 -0.17
C ALA A 105 3.41 1.76 1.18
N THR A 106 2.77 1.28 2.26
CA THR A 106 2.98 1.77 3.62
C THR A 106 4.37 1.41 4.14
N ALA A 107 4.78 0.14 4.05
CA ALA A 107 6.06 -0.33 4.57
C ALA A 107 7.24 0.31 3.83
N TYR A 108 7.19 0.36 2.49
CA TYR A 108 8.21 1.03 1.68
C TYR A 108 8.28 2.54 1.98
N SER A 109 7.15 3.22 2.13
CA SER A 109 7.12 4.65 2.49
C SER A 109 7.69 4.90 3.89
N ALA A 110 7.38 4.02 4.84
CA ALA A 110 7.89 4.11 6.21
C ALA A 110 9.41 3.87 6.27
N LEU A 111 9.94 2.95 5.46
CA LEU A 111 11.37 2.70 5.33
C LEU A 111 12.09 3.89 4.70
N TYR A 112 11.55 4.40 3.59
CA TYR A 112 12.11 5.55 2.86
C TYR A 112 12.16 6.82 3.72
N ARG A 113 11.13 7.06 4.54
CA ARG A 113 11.03 8.27 5.38
C ARG A 113 11.83 8.14 6.68
N THR A 114 13.04 8.70 6.67
CA THR A 114 14.00 8.71 7.79
C THR A 114 13.82 9.92 8.71
N GLU A 115 12.61 10.08 9.27
CA GLU A 115 12.32 11.02 10.36
C GLU A 115 11.15 10.49 11.21
N SER A 116 10.83 11.20 12.29
CA SER A 116 9.59 11.01 13.04
C SER A 116 8.69 12.23 12.94
N ARG A 117 7.43 12.03 12.50
CA ARG A 117 6.43 13.09 12.39
C ARG A 117 5.00 12.54 12.50
N GLY A 118 4.24 13.09 13.44
CA GLY A 118 2.85 12.69 13.64
C GLY A 118 2.76 11.24 14.13
N ALA A 119 1.95 10.42 13.46
CA ALA A 119 1.81 8.99 13.77
C ALA A 119 2.93 8.11 13.18
N HIS A 120 3.85 8.69 12.40
CA HIS A 120 5.04 7.98 11.93
C HIS A 120 6.18 8.23 12.90
N TYR A 121 6.57 7.20 13.64
CA TYR A 121 7.67 7.27 14.59
C TYR A 121 8.71 6.20 14.26
N ARG A 122 9.94 6.65 14.04
CA ARG A 122 11.14 5.86 13.74
C ARG A 122 12.08 5.94 14.93
N GLU A 123 12.31 4.84 15.63
CA GLU A 123 13.18 4.78 16.81
C GLU A 123 14.63 5.14 16.49
N ASP A 124 15.07 4.76 15.29
CA ASP A 124 16.35 5.09 14.68
C ASP A 124 16.42 6.54 14.13
N TYR A 125 15.27 7.20 13.95
CA TYR A 125 15.16 8.61 13.54
C TYR A 125 14.09 9.35 14.37
N PRO A 126 14.29 9.54 15.69
CA PRO A 126 13.23 9.97 16.61
C PRO A 126 12.86 11.46 16.47
N LYS A 127 13.69 12.23 15.76
CA LYS A 127 13.49 13.68 15.59
C LYS A 127 12.74 13.96 14.30
N ARG A 128 11.97 15.05 14.33
CA ARG A 128 11.41 15.67 13.14
C ARG A 128 12.51 16.35 12.34
N ASP A 129 12.47 16.20 11.02
CA ASP A 129 13.42 16.82 10.10
C ASP A 129 12.66 17.69 9.08
N ASP A 130 12.61 18.99 9.37
CA ASP A 130 11.96 19.96 8.48
C ASP A 130 12.84 20.35 7.28
N GLN A 131 14.15 20.08 7.33
CA GLN A 131 15.07 20.40 6.22
C GLN A 131 14.91 19.37 5.09
N ASN A 132 14.99 18.08 5.44
CA ASN A 132 14.91 17.01 4.46
C ASN A 132 13.49 16.51 4.26
N TRP A 133 12.60 16.56 5.25
CA TRP A 133 11.33 15.83 5.17
C TRP A 133 10.07 16.69 5.23
N LEU A 134 10.14 18.03 5.16
CA LEU A 134 8.95 18.90 5.04
C LEU A 134 8.27 18.82 3.65
N ARG A 135 7.85 17.61 3.30
CA ARG A 135 7.30 17.18 2.02
C ARG A 135 6.36 15.98 2.23
N HIS A 136 5.40 15.84 1.33
CA HIS A 136 4.59 14.64 1.18
C HIS A 136 5.37 13.59 0.39
N THR A 137 5.40 12.37 0.91
CA THR A 137 5.95 11.21 0.18
C THR A 137 4.93 10.76 -0.85
N LEU A 138 5.34 10.63 -2.10
CA LEU A 138 4.57 10.01 -3.17
C LEU A 138 5.27 8.70 -3.52
N ILE A 139 4.52 7.61 -3.53
CA ILE A 139 5.02 6.28 -3.88
C ILE A 139 4.30 5.79 -5.13
N TYR A 140 5.07 5.27 -6.07
CA TYR A 140 4.56 4.72 -7.33
C TYR A 140 5.08 3.31 -7.52
N ARG A 141 4.23 2.45 -8.03
CA ARG A 141 4.61 1.09 -8.40
C ARG A 141 4.39 0.86 -9.89
N ARG A 142 5.42 0.36 -10.58
CA ARG A 142 5.36 -0.09 -11.97
C ARG A 142 5.79 -1.55 -12.01
N GLY A 143 4.82 -2.46 -12.08
CA GLY A 143 5.10 -3.90 -11.90
C GLY A 143 5.67 -4.17 -10.50
N ARG A 144 6.92 -4.64 -10.43
CA ARG A 144 7.65 -4.87 -9.16
C ARG A 144 8.54 -3.71 -8.74
N GLU A 145 8.74 -2.71 -9.60
CA GLU A 145 9.58 -1.56 -9.28
C GLU A 145 8.80 -0.55 -8.45
N VAL A 146 9.37 -0.16 -7.31
CA VAL A 146 8.85 0.89 -6.43
C VAL A 146 9.74 2.12 -6.60
N SER A 147 9.11 3.26 -6.85
CA SER A 147 9.79 4.55 -6.98
C SER A 147 9.14 5.58 -6.07
N PHE A 148 9.93 6.57 -5.66
CA PHE A 148 9.50 7.62 -4.77
C PHE A 148 9.65 8.98 -5.46
N ASP A 149 8.67 9.83 -5.22
CA ASP A 149 8.76 11.26 -5.49
C ASP A 149 8.29 12.02 -4.24
N SER A 150 8.39 13.34 -4.28
CA SER A 150 7.96 14.16 -3.17
C SER A 150 7.32 15.46 -3.62
N LYS A 151 6.27 15.84 -2.90
CA LYS A 151 5.60 17.13 -3.11
C LYS A 151 5.88 18.04 -1.90
N PRO A 152 6.49 19.21 -2.10
CA PRO A 152 6.70 20.17 -1.01
C PRO A 152 5.38 20.50 -0.31
N VAL A 153 5.43 20.65 1.02
CA VAL A 153 4.27 21.13 1.79
C VAL A 153 4.03 22.59 1.45
N VAL A 154 2.78 22.94 1.12
CA VAL A 154 2.39 24.35 0.92
C VAL A 154 2.15 24.97 2.29
N ILE A 155 3.09 25.78 2.76
CA ILE A 155 2.95 26.56 4.00
C ILE A 155 1.99 27.71 3.72
N THR A 156 0.92 27.80 4.52
CA THR A 156 -0.08 28.87 4.40
C THR A 156 0.17 29.93 5.47
N HIS A 157 -0.80 30.21 6.34
CA HIS A 157 -0.70 31.29 7.33
C HIS A 157 0.19 30.93 8.54
N TRP A 158 0.35 29.65 8.86
CA TRP A 158 1.02 29.22 10.08
C TRP A 158 2.36 28.55 9.75
N PRO A 159 3.49 29.11 10.20
CA PRO A 159 4.79 28.49 9.98
C PRO A 159 4.88 27.18 10.77
N PRO A 160 5.59 26.16 10.25
CA PRO A 160 5.84 24.92 10.97
C PRO A 160 6.49 25.21 12.33
N LYS A 161 5.90 24.70 13.40
CA LYS A 161 6.46 24.69 14.75
C LYS A 161 6.46 23.27 15.28
N GLU A 162 7.41 22.97 16.15
CA GLU A 162 7.41 21.70 16.88
C GLU A 162 6.12 21.58 17.70
N ARG A 163 5.51 20.39 17.68
CA ARG A 163 4.28 20.15 18.43
C ARG A 163 4.66 19.86 19.87
N VAL A 164 4.01 20.55 20.81
CA VAL A 164 4.08 20.26 22.24
C VAL A 164 2.78 19.54 22.59
N TYR A 165 2.88 18.33 23.14
CA TYR A 165 1.76 17.51 23.60
C TYR A 165 1.71 17.50 25.13
#